data_AF-A0A820D880-F1
#
_entry.id   AF-A0A820D880-F1
#
_cell.length_a   1.000
_cell.length_b   1.000
_cell.length_c   1.000
_cell.angle_alpha   90.00
_cell.angle_beta   90.00
_cell.angle_gamma   90.00
#
_symmetry.space_group_name_H-M   'P 1'
#
loop_
_entity.id
_entity.type
_entity.pdbx_description
1 polymer ?
#
loop_
_entity_poly.entity_id
_entity_poly.type
_entity_poly.pdbx_seq_one_letter_code
_entity_poly.pdbx_strand_id
1 'polypeptide(L)'
;MPGSMDGIIRSTLQSSSGRKIGPKDNEVGLAYNPEFIALGQIIRDMLNPDFILIGESDERIGDTLQAFYSKIISKHSLSFQRMNFINAEITKISLNTYVTTKITYANMLSELCEKLPGADANIVNTAIGCDSRIG
;
A
#
# COMPACT_ATOMS: atom_id res chain seq x y z
N MET A 1 0.44 9.03 11.84
CA MET A 1 -0.67 8.14 12.26
C MET A 1 -1.85 8.35 11.32
N PRO A 2 -2.76 7.39 11.15
CA PRO A 2 -4.00 7.61 10.40
C PRO A 2 -4.74 8.88 10.87
N GLY A 3 -5.39 9.57 9.95
CA GLY A 3 -6.01 10.87 10.14
C GLY A 3 -5.10 12.07 9.82
N SER A 4 -3.87 11.85 9.32
CA SER A 4 -2.95 12.97 9.05
C SER A 4 -3.34 13.74 7.80
N MET A 5 -3.78 13.03 6.76
CA MET A 5 -4.20 13.60 5.48
C MET A 5 -5.39 14.56 5.63
N ASP A 6 -6.46 14.12 6.31
CA ASP A 6 -7.64 14.98 6.56
C ASP A 6 -7.46 15.96 7.72
N GLY A 7 -6.41 15.78 8.54
CA GLY A 7 -6.07 16.66 9.63
C GLY A 7 -5.02 17.70 9.24
N ILE A 8 -3.81 17.53 9.77
CA ILE A 8 -2.75 18.54 9.67
C ILE A 8 -2.31 18.79 8.22
N ILE A 9 -2.28 17.77 7.36
CA ILE A 9 -1.82 17.93 5.98
C ILE A 9 -2.81 18.81 5.21
N ARG A 10 -4.11 18.50 5.25
CA ARG A 10 -5.17 19.33 4.65
C ARG A 10 -5.11 20.77 5.18
N SER A 11 -5.02 20.96 6.50
CA SER A 11 -5.04 22.30 7.08
C SER A 11 -3.80 23.12 6.71
N THR A 12 -2.62 22.50 6.73
CA THR A 12 -1.36 23.14 6.30
C THR A 12 -1.40 23.49 4.81
N LEU A 13 -1.80 22.57 3.94
CA LEU A 13 -1.88 22.83 2.50
C LEU A 13 -2.85 23.94 2.16
N GLN A 14 -4.03 23.99 2.79
CA GLN A 14 -4.99 25.08 2.57
C GLN A 14 -4.44 26.43 3.04
N SER A 15 -3.83 26.46 4.23
CA SER A 15 -3.26 27.69 4.80
C SER A 15 -2.09 28.23 3.96
N SER A 16 -1.20 27.35 3.49
CA SER A 16 -0.03 27.74 2.70
C SER A 16 -0.35 28.06 1.24
N SER A 17 -1.32 27.37 0.63
CA SER A 17 -1.68 27.60 -0.79
C SER A 17 -2.73 28.69 -0.99
N GLY A 18 -3.50 29.05 0.05
CA GLY A 18 -4.67 29.92 -0.06
C GLY A 18 -5.84 29.30 -0.82
N ARG A 19 -5.77 28.01 -1.18
CA ARG A 19 -6.82 27.30 -1.91
C ARG A 19 -7.58 26.37 -0.97
N LYS A 20 -8.88 26.23 -1.21
CA LYS A 20 -9.72 25.26 -0.50
C LYS A 20 -9.63 23.90 -1.16
N ILE A 21 -9.58 22.86 -0.34
CA ILE A 21 -9.59 21.47 -0.78
C ILE A 21 -11.01 20.94 -0.68
N GLY A 22 -11.57 20.48 -1.79
CA GLY A 22 -12.95 20.01 -1.85
C GLY A 22 -13.43 19.73 -3.26
N PRO A 23 -14.69 19.28 -3.41
CA PRO A 23 -15.22 18.74 -4.65
C PRO A 23 -15.69 19.80 -5.65
N LYS A 24 -15.71 21.09 -5.28
CA LYS A 24 -16.23 22.14 -6.17
C LYS A 24 -15.23 22.47 -7.27
N ASP A 25 -15.73 23.00 -8.40
CA ASP A 25 -14.89 23.32 -9.57
C ASP A 25 -13.78 24.34 -9.27
N ASN A 26 -14.02 25.27 -8.35
CA ASN A 26 -13.04 26.26 -7.91
C ASN A 26 -12.12 25.77 -6.77
N GLU A 27 -12.28 24.51 -6.33
CA GLU A 27 -11.52 23.88 -5.26
C GLU A 27 -10.55 22.82 -5.81
N VAL A 28 -9.49 22.54 -5.06
CA VAL A 28 -8.47 21.55 -5.42
C VAL A 28 -8.79 20.19 -4.83
N GLY A 29 -8.55 19.14 -5.60
CA GLY A 29 -8.52 17.78 -5.09
C GLY A 29 -7.23 17.51 -4.32
N LEU A 30 -7.33 16.70 -3.28
CA LEU A 30 -6.20 16.17 -2.51
C LEU A 30 -6.22 14.65 -2.61
N ALA A 31 -5.05 14.05 -2.79
CA ALA A 31 -4.90 12.62 -2.83
C ALA A 31 -3.74 12.16 -1.95
N TYR A 32 -3.90 10.97 -1.37
CA TYR A 32 -2.86 10.19 -0.71
C TYR A 32 -2.62 8.96 -1.55
N ASN A 33 -1.46 8.89 -2.20
CA ASN A 33 -1.16 7.85 -3.15
C ASN A 33 0.23 7.27 -2.82
N PRO A 34 0.30 6.36 -1.83
CA PRO A 34 1.56 5.77 -1.39
C PRO A 34 2.03 4.69 -2.36
N GLU A 35 3.34 4.55 -2.47
CA GLU A 35 3.98 3.51 -3.27
C GLU A 35 4.40 2.32 -2.39
N PHE A 36 4.40 1.11 -2.95
CA PHE A 36 4.78 -0.14 -2.29
C PHE A 36 6.04 -0.74 -2.93
N ILE A 37 7.15 -0.01 -2.82
CA ILE A 37 8.42 -0.36 -3.47
C ILE A 37 9.37 -1.07 -2.49
N ALA A 38 10.14 -2.04 -3.01
CA ALA A 38 11.25 -2.63 -2.29
C ALA A 38 12.56 -1.87 -2.58
N LEU A 39 13.45 -1.81 -1.59
CA LEU A 39 14.76 -1.18 -1.76
C LEU A 39 15.57 -1.95 -2.82
N GLY A 40 15.98 -1.28 -3.89
CA GLY A 40 16.82 -1.87 -4.96
C GLY A 40 16.12 -2.24 -6.26
N GLN A 41 14.79 -2.13 -6.36
CA GLN A 41 14.02 -2.39 -7.61
C GLN A 41 13.04 -1.26 -7.97
N ILE A 42 13.28 -0.05 -7.46
CA ILE A 42 12.37 1.10 -7.49
C ILE A 42 11.72 1.34 -8.87
N ILE A 43 12.51 1.45 -9.95
CA ILE A 43 11.98 1.73 -11.29
C ILE A 43 11.08 0.60 -11.78
N ARG A 44 11.50 -0.66 -11.56
CA ARG A 44 10.74 -1.84 -11.98
C ARG A 44 9.43 -1.93 -11.22
N ASP A 45 9.46 -1.73 -9.91
CA ASP A 45 8.29 -1.84 -9.04
C ASP A 45 7.28 -0.73 -9.33
N MET A 46 7.73 0.50 -9.62
CA MET A 46 6.83 1.59 -10.02
C MET A 46 6.12 1.34 -11.36
N LEU A 47 6.76 0.61 -12.28
CA LEU A 47 6.16 0.25 -13.57
C LEU A 47 5.33 -1.03 -13.52
N ASN A 48 5.47 -1.83 -12.47
CA ASN A 48 4.80 -3.12 -12.32
C ASN A 48 4.19 -3.33 -10.92
N PRO A 49 3.39 -2.38 -10.41
CA PRO A 49 2.82 -2.53 -9.08
C PRO A 49 1.78 -3.66 -9.06
N ASP A 50 1.65 -4.30 -7.89
CA ASP A 50 0.60 -5.28 -7.64
C ASP A 50 -0.79 -4.62 -7.74
N PHE A 51 -0.93 -3.44 -7.12
CA PHE A 51 -2.09 -2.57 -7.20
C PHE A 51 -1.70 -1.10 -6.93
N ILE A 52 -2.55 -0.16 -7.33
CA ILE A 52 -2.42 1.27 -6.98
C ILE A 52 -3.40 1.61 -5.87
N LEU A 53 -2.91 2.22 -4.78
CA LEU A 53 -3.74 2.71 -3.68
C LEU A 53 -3.97 4.22 -3.82
N ILE A 54 -5.23 4.64 -3.77
CA ILE A 54 -5.62 6.05 -3.83
C ILE A 54 -6.56 6.35 -2.67
N GLY A 55 -6.07 7.13 -1.70
CA GLY A 55 -6.90 7.87 -0.77
C GLY A 55 -7.32 9.18 -1.42
N GLU A 56 -8.62 9.44 -1.58
CA GLU A 56 -9.12 10.62 -2.32
C GLU A 56 -10.03 11.51 -1.48
N SER A 57 -9.91 12.83 -1.68
CA SER A 57 -10.85 13.81 -1.12
C SER A 57 -12.20 13.84 -1.84
N ASP A 58 -12.20 13.46 -3.12
CA ASP A 58 -13.34 13.48 -4.03
C ASP A 58 -13.07 12.57 -5.24
N GLU A 59 -14.12 12.10 -5.91
CA GLU A 59 -13.99 11.14 -7.02
C GLU A 59 -13.20 11.69 -8.20
N ARG A 60 -13.26 13.01 -8.45
CA ARG A 60 -12.58 13.67 -9.58
C ARG A 60 -11.06 13.54 -9.47
N ILE A 61 -10.47 13.70 -8.29
CA ILE A 61 -9.01 13.51 -8.13
C ILE A 61 -8.62 12.04 -8.27
N GLY A 62 -9.48 11.12 -7.83
CA GLY A 62 -9.32 9.68 -8.03
C GLY A 62 -9.33 9.29 -9.51
N ASP A 63 -10.29 9.79 -10.28
CA ASP A 63 -10.40 9.57 -11.73
C ASP A 63 -9.16 10.11 -12.47
N THR A 64 -8.69 11.29 -12.05
CA THR A 64 -7.50 11.93 -12.62
C THR A 64 -6.27 11.05 -12.42
N LEU A 65 -6.04 10.55 -11.20
CA LEU A 65 -4.91 9.67 -10.91
C LEU A 65 -5.04 8.31 -11.60
N GLN A 66 -6.23 7.72 -11.62
CA GLN A 66 -6.47 6.46 -12.31
C GLN A 66 -6.19 6.58 -13.82
N ALA A 67 -6.64 7.67 -14.46
CA ALA A 67 -6.36 7.94 -15.86
C ALA A 67 -4.86 8.20 -16.13
N PHE A 68 -4.16 8.86 -15.19
CA PHE A 68 -2.72 9.05 -15.25
C PHE A 68 -1.97 7.71 -15.23
N TYR A 69 -2.22 6.87 -14.23
CA TYR A 69 -1.54 5.57 -14.12
C TYR A 69 -1.89 4.62 -15.26
N SER A 70 -3.14 4.61 -15.73
CA SER A 70 -3.57 3.77 -16.86
C SER A 70 -2.85 4.10 -18.17
N LYS A 71 -2.32 5.32 -18.32
CA LYS A 71 -1.52 5.70 -19.49
C LYS A 71 -0.04 5.31 -19.37
N ILE A 72 0.47 5.22 -18.15
CA ILE A 72 1.90 5.00 -17.88
C ILE A 72 2.20 3.51 -17.69
N ILE A 73 1.32 2.79 -17.03
CA ILE A 73 1.51 1.38 -16.69
C ILE A 73 0.80 0.52 -17.74
N SER A 74 1.57 -0.25 -18.50
CA SER A 74 1.06 -1.12 -19.59
C SER A 74 0.45 -2.45 -19.09
N LYS A 75 0.21 -2.59 -17.79
CA LYS A 75 -0.35 -3.81 -17.18
C LYS A 75 -1.84 -3.91 -17.49
N HIS A 76 -2.21 -4.89 -18.31
CA HIS A 76 -3.56 -5.10 -18.86
C HIS A 76 -4.69 -5.20 -17.82
N SER A 77 -4.34 -5.49 -16.56
CA SER A 77 -5.26 -5.65 -15.43
C SER A 77 -4.71 -4.97 -14.16
N LEU A 78 -4.31 -3.71 -14.27
CA LEU A 78 -3.89 -2.93 -13.10
C LEU A 78 -5.09 -2.72 -12.15
N SER A 79 -4.96 -3.20 -10.91
CA SER A 79 -5.99 -3.02 -9.89
C SER A 79 -5.85 -1.65 -9.21
N PHE A 80 -6.95 -0.92 -9.11
CA PHE A 80 -7.04 0.35 -8.39
C PHE A 80 -7.88 0.17 -7.12
N GLN A 81 -7.30 0.52 -5.97
CA GLN A 81 -7.96 0.51 -4.68
C GLN A 81 -8.20 1.96 -4.26
N ARG A 82 -9.41 2.44 -4.50
CA ARG A 82 -9.83 3.83 -4.22
C ARG A 82 -10.65 3.87 -2.94
N MET A 83 -10.32 4.78 -2.03
CA MET A 83 -10.94 4.86 -0.71
C MET A 83 -10.74 6.25 -0.07
N ASN A 84 -11.35 6.47 1.11
CA ASN A 84 -11.06 7.67 1.90
C ASN A 84 -9.64 7.64 2.50
N PHE A 85 -9.16 8.79 2.98
CA PHE A 85 -7.80 8.91 3.50
C PHE A 85 -7.50 8.01 4.70
N ILE A 86 -8.42 7.91 5.66
CA ILE A 86 -8.21 7.10 6.88
C ILE A 86 -7.99 5.64 6.48
N ASN A 87 -8.83 5.11 5.59
CA ASN A 87 -8.71 3.76 5.08
C ASN A 87 -7.40 3.57 4.31
N ALA A 88 -6.99 4.53 3.48
CA ALA A 88 -5.76 4.42 2.70
C ALA A 88 -4.50 4.45 3.59
N GLU A 89 -4.45 5.34 4.58
CA GLU A 89 -3.36 5.42 5.56
C GLU A 89 -3.26 4.13 6.38
N ILE A 90 -4.40 3.60 6.84
CA ILE A 90 -4.45 2.30 7.55
C ILE A 90 -3.99 1.18 6.62
N THR A 91 -4.48 1.12 5.39
CA THR A 91 -4.11 0.08 4.42
C THR A 91 -2.60 0.03 4.21
N LYS A 92 -1.95 1.19 4.06
CA LYS A 92 -0.49 1.27 3.91
C LYS A 92 0.25 0.69 5.11
N ILE A 93 -0.18 1.03 6.32
CA ILE A 93 0.42 0.53 7.55
C ILE A 93 0.17 -0.98 7.68
N SER A 94 -1.09 -1.41 7.54
CA SER A 94 -1.50 -2.80 7.67
C SER A 94 -0.78 -3.73 6.71
N LEU A 95 -0.56 -3.33 5.45
CA LEU A 95 0.17 -4.16 4.50
C LEU A 95 1.63 -4.35 4.92
N ASN A 96 2.31 -3.25 5.29
CA ASN A 96 3.69 -3.32 5.75
C ASN A 96 3.82 -4.15 7.04
N THR A 97 2.88 -3.99 7.98
CA THR A 97 2.83 -4.79 9.20
C THR A 97 2.62 -6.27 8.87
N TYR A 98 1.68 -6.61 7.99
CA TYR A 98 1.40 -7.99 7.61
C TYR A 98 2.62 -8.67 6.97
N VAL A 99 3.28 -8.02 6.02
CA VAL A 99 4.51 -8.53 5.40
C VAL A 99 5.59 -8.75 6.45
N THR A 100 5.76 -7.79 7.37
CA THR A 100 6.73 -7.90 8.46
C THR A 100 6.41 -9.08 9.38
N THR A 101 5.14 -9.25 9.77
CA THR A 101 4.68 -10.36 10.60
C THR A 101 4.93 -11.71 9.92
N LYS A 102 4.70 -11.83 8.61
CA LYS A 102 4.97 -13.08 7.86
C LYS A 102 6.46 -13.44 7.91
N ILE A 103 7.34 -12.46 7.74
CA ILE A 103 8.81 -12.67 7.82
C ILE A 103 9.22 -13.04 9.26
N THR A 104 8.70 -12.32 10.26
CA THR A 104 8.98 -12.61 11.68
C THR A 104 8.52 -14.02 12.05
N TYR A 105 7.34 -14.44 11.61
CA TYR A 105 6.83 -15.79 11.85
C TYR A 105 7.74 -16.86 11.22
N ALA A 106 8.15 -16.68 9.96
CA ALA A 106 9.07 -17.59 9.30
C ALA A 106 10.42 -17.71 10.05
N ASN A 107 10.96 -16.58 10.52
CA ASN A 107 12.20 -16.57 11.30
C ASN A 107 12.04 -17.27 12.66
N MET A 108 10.93 -17.04 13.36
CA MET A 108 10.63 -17.73 14.62
C MET A 108 10.53 -19.25 14.44
N LEU A 109 9.92 -19.69 13.33
CA LEU A 109 9.84 -21.12 13.00
C LEU A 109 11.21 -21.71 12.72
N SER A 110 12.07 -20.99 11.99
CA SER A 110 13.46 -21.41 11.76
C SER A 110 14.23 -21.58 13.06
N GLU A 111 14.14 -20.62 13.98
CA GLU A 111 14.81 -20.69 15.30
C GLU A 111 14.30 -21.89 16.14
N LEU A 112 13.03 -22.26 16.01
CA LEU A 112 12.48 -23.45 16.65
C LEU A 112 13.05 -24.73 16.04
N CYS A 113 13.12 -24.83 14.71
CA CYS A 113 13.67 -25.99 14.02
C CYS A 113 15.15 -26.21 14.35
N GLU A 114 15.95 -25.15 14.48
CA GLU A 114 17.37 -25.24 14.86
C GLU A 114 17.59 -25.91 16.22
N LYS A 115 16.59 -25.87 17.12
CA LYS A 115 16.68 -26.45 18.47
C LYS A 115 16.29 -27.94 18.52
N LEU A 116 15.79 -28.51 17.42
CA LEU A 116 15.26 -29.87 17.37
C LEU A 116 16.04 -30.74 16.36
N PRO A 117 16.72 -31.82 16.82
CA PRO A 117 17.44 -32.72 15.92
C PRO A 117 16.52 -33.29 14.83
N GLY A 118 16.91 -33.12 13.57
CA GLY A 118 16.17 -33.61 12.40
C GLY A 118 15.03 -32.71 11.90
N ALA A 119 14.79 -31.54 12.52
CA ALA A 119 13.86 -30.55 11.99
C ALA A 119 14.52 -29.68 10.90
N ASP A 120 13.79 -29.40 9.83
CA ASP A 120 14.22 -28.52 8.73
C ASP A 120 13.12 -27.48 8.45
N ALA A 121 13.46 -26.20 8.65
CA ALA A 121 12.53 -25.10 8.47
C ALA A 121 12.00 -24.97 7.04
N ASN A 122 12.79 -25.32 6.02
CA ASN A 122 12.37 -25.27 4.62
C ASN A 122 11.34 -26.36 4.31
N ILE A 123 11.53 -27.57 4.86
CA ILE A 123 10.56 -28.66 4.71
C ILE A 123 9.24 -28.26 5.35
N VAL A 124 9.27 -27.70 6.57
CA VAL A 124 8.07 -27.26 7.28
C VAL A 124 7.39 -26.08 6.54
N ASN A 125 8.15 -25.06 6.14
CA ASN A 125 7.62 -23.90 5.40
C ASN A 125 6.97 -24.32 4.08
N THR A 126 7.57 -25.27 3.36
CA THR A 126 6.99 -25.82 2.12
C THR A 126 5.66 -26.52 2.40
N ALA A 127 5.61 -27.35 3.45
CA ALA A 127 4.40 -28.08 3.81
C ALA A 127 3.24 -27.14 4.20
N ILE A 128 3.50 -26.08 4.98
CA ILE A 128 2.45 -25.12 5.36
C ILE A 128 2.05 -24.19 4.20
N GLY A 129 2.95 -23.93 3.25
CA GLY A 129 2.64 -23.16 2.03
C GLY A 129 1.63 -23.88 1.13
N CYS A 130 1.57 -25.21 1.15
CA CYS A 130 0.55 -25.94 0.40
C CYS A 130 -0.89 -25.66 0.89
N ASP A 131 -1.07 -25.04 2.06
CA ASP A 131 -2.39 -24.64 2.55
C ASP A 131 -2.86 -23.34 1.86
N SER A 132 -4.02 -23.41 1.21
CA SER A 132 -4.59 -22.30 0.43
C SER A 132 -4.89 -21.01 1.21
N ARG A 133 -4.84 -21.06 2.55
CA ARG A 133 -5.03 -19.87 3.41
C ARG A 133 -3.73 -19.10 3.65
N ILE A 134 -2.57 -19.72 3.41
CA ILE A 134 -1.24 -19.14 3.65
C ILE A 134 -0.63 -18.67 2.34
N GLY A 135 -0.71 -19.50 1.29
CA GLY A 135 -0.24 -19.17 -0.05
C GLY A 135 0.53 -20.30 -0.69
#